data_AF-A0A7Y5UU46-F1
#
_entry.id   AF-A0A7Y5UU46-F1
#
_cell.length_a   1.000
_cell.length_b   1.000
_cell.length_c   1.000
_cell.angle_alpha   90.00
_cell.angle_beta   90.00
_cell.angle_gamma   90.00
#
_symmetry.space_group_name_H-M   'P 1'
#
loop_
_entity.id
_entity.type
_entity.pdbx_description
1 polymer ?
#
loop_
_entity_poly.entity_id
_entity_poly.type
_entity_poly.pdbx_seq_one_letter_code
_entity_poly.pdbx_strand_id
1 'polypeptide(L)'
;RGWFWLQAGAVADGRLWLFLPQIERTEDPGVFGFRSCGLWLASTADFRGDDPLAWRFELAPFPHAKFTPERERTFGCAALVHDGFLYAYGTEDVIDTFRTRHLILARVPVGSASEPDAWRFLADGEWQADFRRASRLFDGMGSEAAVLHQRARGRFVIVYTENGLSERILARSAPQAWGPWSEPLELARCPEARRDPLLLTYAAKAHATLSSDDELAVSYVVNSLDFWQVARDASLYWPRFLRVRLRSP
;
A
#
# COMPACT_ATOMS: atom_id res chain seq x y z
N ARG A 1 -12.94 -6.21 17.93
CA ARG A 1 -14.11 -5.86 17.09
C ARG A 1 -13.62 -5.62 15.67
N GLY A 2 -14.47 -5.78 14.66
CA GLY A 2 -14.08 -5.58 13.26
C GLY A 2 -13.42 -6.80 12.62
N TRP A 3 -12.79 -6.58 11.46
CA TRP A 3 -12.06 -7.57 10.66
C TRP A 3 -10.72 -6.98 10.18
N PHE A 4 -9.86 -7.82 9.60
CA PHE A 4 -8.62 -7.38 8.99
C PHE A 4 -8.77 -7.27 7.48
N TRP A 5 -8.20 -6.21 6.92
CA TRP A 5 -7.81 -6.19 5.52
C TRP A 5 -6.34 -6.51 5.38
N LEU A 6 -5.96 -6.98 4.20
CA LEU A 6 -4.59 -7.26 3.83
C LEU A 6 -4.02 -6.05 3.09
N GLN A 7 -2.91 -5.49 3.57
CA GLN A 7 -2.10 -4.57 2.77
C GLN A 7 -0.88 -5.29 2.19
N ALA A 8 0.31 -4.71 2.30
CA ALA A 8 1.52 -5.30 1.78
C ALA A 8 2.10 -6.31 2.77
N GLY A 9 3.00 -7.12 2.25
CA GLY A 9 3.81 -8.02 3.02
C GLY A 9 5.20 -8.15 2.43
N ALA A 10 6.12 -8.66 3.23
CA ALA A 10 7.48 -8.90 2.81
C ALA A 10 8.05 -10.11 3.54
N VAL A 11 8.92 -10.85 2.84
CA VAL A 11 9.70 -11.92 3.47
C VAL A 11 10.99 -11.32 4.02
N ALA A 12 11.18 -11.41 5.32
CA ALA A 12 12.34 -10.89 6.04
C ALA A 12 12.68 -11.85 7.19
N ASP A 13 13.98 -12.12 7.38
CA ASP A 13 14.50 -12.98 8.44
C ASP A 13 13.79 -14.35 8.54
N GLY A 14 13.61 -14.99 7.37
CA GLY A 14 12.99 -16.31 7.31
C GLY A 14 11.48 -16.35 7.63
N ARG A 15 10.82 -15.19 7.72
CA ARG A 15 9.37 -15.08 7.97
C ARG A 15 8.68 -14.23 6.92
N LEU A 16 7.41 -14.52 6.66
CA LEU A 16 6.51 -13.61 5.95
C LEU A 16 5.88 -12.67 6.98
N TRP A 17 6.02 -11.37 6.75
CA TRP A 17 5.37 -10.31 7.51
C TRP A 17 4.23 -9.71 6.71
N LEU A 18 3.05 -9.54 7.30
CA LEU A 18 1.87 -8.94 6.66
C LEU A 18 1.34 -7.79 7.52
N PHE A 19 1.08 -6.65 6.89
CA PHE A 19 0.41 -5.52 7.54
C PHE A 19 -1.10 -5.64 7.40
N LEU A 20 -1.78 -5.60 8.53
CA LEU A 20 -3.22 -5.86 8.65
C LEU A 20 -3.93 -4.67 9.28
N PRO A 21 -4.42 -3.70 8.48
CA PRO A 21 -5.35 -2.69 8.99
C PRO A 21 -6.57 -3.37 9.59
N GLN A 22 -6.89 -2.99 10.83
CA GLN A 22 -8.11 -3.39 11.49
C GLN A 22 -9.22 -2.41 11.11
N ILE A 23 -10.31 -2.97 10.55
CA ILE A 23 -11.43 -2.21 10.02
C ILE A 23 -12.68 -2.53 10.82
N GLU A 24 -13.52 -1.52 11.05
CA GLU A 24 -14.87 -1.71 11.58
C GLU A 24 -15.90 -0.97 10.73
N ARG A 25 -17.17 -1.43 10.81
CA ARG A 25 -18.29 -0.73 10.19
C ARG A 25 -18.57 0.58 10.92
N THR A 26 -18.95 1.59 10.17
CA THR A 26 -19.54 2.83 10.70
C THR A 26 -21.06 2.75 10.59
N GLU A 27 -21.76 3.80 11.01
CA GLU A 27 -23.21 3.93 10.84
C GLU A 27 -23.61 4.34 9.41
N ASP A 28 -22.64 4.73 8.57
CA ASP A 28 -22.89 5.08 7.18
C ASP A 28 -23.27 3.82 6.38
N PRO A 29 -24.47 3.77 5.78
CA PRO A 29 -24.92 2.61 5.01
C PRO A 29 -24.28 2.52 3.61
N GLY A 30 -23.54 3.54 3.18
CA GLY A 30 -22.89 3.60 1.87
C GLY A 30 -21.72 2.61 1.72
N VAL A 31 -21.21 2.48 0.50
CA VAL A 31 -20.09 1.57 0.19
C VAL A 31 -18.79 1.94 0.91
N PHE A 32 -18.70 3.15 1.48
CA PHE A 32 -17.60 3.64 2.30
C PHE A 32 -17.92 3.63 3.81
N GLY A 33 -18.92 2.85 4.23
CA GLY A 33 -19.38 2.68 5.62
C GLY A 33 -18.42 1.91 6.53
N PHE A 34 -17.13 2.21 6.47
CA PHE A 34 -16.08 1.57 7.24
C PHE A 34 -14.99 2.57 7.62
N ARG A 35 -14.25 2.25 8.68
CA ARG A 35 -13.07 3.02 9.10
C ARG A 35 -11.97 2.13 9.60
N SER A 36 -10.72 2.61 9.48
CA SER A 36 -9.59 1.98 10.16
C SER A 36 -9.62 2.32 11.64
N CYS A 37 -9.44 1.33 12.51
CA CYS A 37 -9.42 1.50 13.96
C CYS A 37 -8.17 0.90 14.62
N GLY A 38 -7.28 0.29 13.84
CA GLY A 38 -6.04 -0.31 14.32
C GLY A 38 -5.14 -0.75 13.18
N LEU A 39 -3.92 -1.13 13.53
CA LEU A 39 -2.97 -1.79 12.64
C LEU A 39 -2.36 -2.96 13.38
N TRP A 40 -2.25 -4.09 12.70
CA TRP A 40 -1.65 -5.31 13.23
C TRP A 40 -0.55 -5.79 12.29
N LEU A 41 0.40 -6.51 12.87
CA LEU A 41 1.43 -7.21 12.15
C LEU A 41 1.20 -8.70 12.34
N ALA A 42 1.02 -9.41 11.23
CA ALA A 42 1.01 -10.87 11.22
C ALA A 42 2.36 -11.38 10.76
N SER A 43 2.82 -12.48 11.35
CA SER A 43 4.02 -13.16 10.87
C SER A 43 3.89 -14.67 10.88
N THR A 44 4.54 -15.33 9.92
CA THR A 44 4.61 -16.79 9.87
C THR A 44 5.93 -17.26 9.27
N ALA A 45 6.46 -18.37 9.80
CA ALA A 45 7.57 -19.09 9.19
C ALA A 45 7.09 -20.14 8.16
N ASP A 46 5.79 -20.44 8.13
CA ASP A 46 5.19 -21.50 7.32
C ASP A 46 4.99 -21.11 5.85
N PHE A 47 5.36 -19.87 5.46
CA PHE A 47 5.05 -19.28 4.15
C PHE A 47 5.61 -20.02 2.93
N ARG A 48 6.45 -21.04 3.15
CA ARG A 48 6.99 -21.93 2.11
C ARG A 48 6.19 -23.22 1.93
N GLY A 49 5.23 -23.51 2.81
CA GLY A 49 4.36 -24.68 2.69
C GLY A 49 3.34 -24.51 1.57
N ASP A 50 3.04 -25.59 0.86
CA ASP A 50 2.21 -25.58 -0.35
C ASP A 50 0.74 -25.20 -0.11
N ASP A 51 0.24 -25.38 1.12
CA ASP A 51 -1.12 -25.01 1.51
C ASP A 51 -1.12 -23.79 2.45
N PRO A 52 -1.42 -22.58 1.93
CA PRO A 52 -1.54 -21.37 2.74
C PRO A 52 -2.61 -21.43 3.83
N LEU A 53 -3.60 -22.32 3.71
CA LEU A 53 -4.65 -22.48 4.73
C LEU A 53 -4.14 -23.23 5.97
N ALA A 54 -3.04 -23.96 5.85
CA ALA A 54 -2.40 -24.66 6.96
C ALA A 54 -1.40 -23.78 7.73
N TRP A 55 -1.04 -22.60 7.20
CA TRP A 55 -0.05 -21.72 7.81
C TRP A 55 -0.54 -21.16 9.15
N ARG A 56 0.34 -21.15 10.15
CA ARG A 56 0.06 -20.57 11.46
C ARG A 56 0.66 -19.18 11.56
N PHE A 57 -0.17 -18.22 11.93
CA PHE A 57 0.24 -16.83 12.07
C PHE A 57 0.33 -16.42 13.55
N GLU A 58 1.40 -15.72 13.87
CA GLU A 58 1.51 -14.91 15.08
C GLU A 58 0.98 -13.51 14.76
N LEU A 59 0.08 -13.00 15.61
CA LEU A 59 -0.55 -11.69 15.45
C LEU A 59 -0.18 -10.78 16.61
N ALA A 60 0.32 -9.59 16.31
CA ALA A 60 0.61 -8.56 17.30
C ALA A 60 0.03 -7.19 16.87
N PRO A 61 -0.51 -6.39 17.79
CA PRO A 61 -0.84 -5.00 17.50
C PRO A 61 0.43 -4.24 17.07
N PHE A 62 0.31 -3.39 16.05
CA PHE A 62 1.37 -2.48 15.64
C PHE A 62 1.09 -1.10 16.25
N PRO A 63 1.81 -0.69 17.31
CA PRO A 63 1.42 0.48 18.11
C PRO A 63 1.69 1.82 17.41
N HIS A 64 2.41 1.82 16.29
CA HIS A 64 2.81 3.02 15.56
C HIS A 64 1.77 3.43 14.52
N ALA A 65 0.51 3.47 14.91
CA ALA A 65 -0.60 3.96 14.11
C ALA A 65 -1.50 4.85 14.97
N LYS A 66 -2.16 5.82 14.33
CA LYS A 66 -3.07 6.74 15.02
C LYS A 66 -4.25 7.06 14.13
N PHE A 67 -5.45 6.92 14.65
CA PHE A 67 -6.69 7.16 13.91
C PHE A 67 -7.53 8.20 14.68
N THR A 68 -7.61 9.42 14.16
CA THR A 68 -8.51 10.46 14.65
C THR A 68 -9.34 11.01 13.48
N PRO A 69 -10.47 11.70 13.75
CA PRO A 69 -11.30 12.26 12.68
C PRO A 69 -10.56 13.24 11.74
N GLU A 70 -9.56 13.94 12.26
CA GLU A 70 -8.79 14.96 11.52
C GLU A 70 -7.50 14.40 10.89
N ARG A 71 -7.03 13.25 11.40
CA ARG A 71 -5.77 12.66 10.97
C ARG A 71 -5.70 11.16 11.19
N GLU A 72 -5.34 10.43 10.14
CA GLU A 72 -5.05 9.01 10.21
C GLU A 72 -3.60 8.76 9.77
N ARG A 73 -2.82 8.04 10.58
CA ARG A 73 -1.45 7.60 10.28
C ARG A 73 -1.38 6.11 10.44
N THR A 74 -0.94 5.42 9.39
CA THR A 74 -0.76 3.96 9.37
C THR A 74 0.41 3.59 8.47
N PHE A 75 0.91 2.36 8.60
CA PHE A 75 2.02 1.82 7.83
C PHE A 75 1.65 0.47 7.23
N GLY A 76 2.33 0.10 6.14
CA GLY A 76 2.15 -1.18 5.47
C GLY A 76 1.45 -1.12 4.13
N CYS A 77 1.12 0.07 3.59
CA CYS A 77 0.45 0.17 2.28
C CYS A 77 1.32 -0.38 1.13
N ALA A 78 2.64 -0.34 1.31
CA ALA A 78 3.65 -1.06 0.56
C ALA A 78 4.77 -1.52 1.51
N ALA A 79 5.50 -2.57 1.14
CA ALA A 79 6.64 -3.09 1.92
C ALA A 79 7.79 -3.48 0.99
N LEU A 80 9.03 -3.28 1.45
CA LEU A 80 10.23 -3.59 0.68
C LEU A 80 11.36 -4.01 1.61
N VAL A 81 12.06 -5.10 1.28
CA VAL A 81 13.31 -5.45 1.95
C VAL A 81 14.48 -4.98 1.10
N HIS A 82 15.36 -4.17 1.69
CA HIS A 82 16.53 -3.62 1.02
C HIS A 82 17.60 -3.26 2.05
N ASP A 83 18.86 -3.58 1.74
CA ASP A 83 20.05 -3.25 2.55
C ASP A 83 19.91 -3.55 4.06
N GLY A 84 19.38 -4.74 4.38
CA GLY A 84 19.23 -5.21 5.76
C GLY A 84 18.04 -4.63 6.54
N PHE A 85 17.21 -3.81 5.89
CA PHE A 85 16.00 -3.24 6.48
C PHE A 85 14.73 -3.74 5.78
N LEU A 86 13.68 -3.95 6.58
CA LEU A 86 12.30 -3.97 6.13
C LEU A 86 11.77 -2.54 6.17
N TYR A 87 11.45 -1.99 5.00
CA TYR A 87 10.75 -0.72 4.84
C TYR A 87 9.25 -0.96 4.83
N ALA A 88 8.51 -0.21 5.63
CA ALA A 88 7.06 -0.16 5.64
C ALA A 88 6.61 1.24 5.22
N TYR A 89 6.13 1.34 3.98
CA TYR A 89 5.53 2.56 3.47
C TYR A 89 4.15 2.73 4.08
N GLY A 90 3.82 3.95 4.47
CA GLY A 90 2.58 4.26 5.15
C GLY A 90 1.88 5.44 4.54
N THR A 91 0.72 5.75 5.10
CA THR A 91 -0.10 6.89 4.71
C THR A 91 -0.37 7.77 5.91
N GLU A 92 -0.26 9.07 5.70
CA GLU A 92 -0.85 10.08 6.56
C GLU A 92 -1.98 10.76 5.81
N ASP A 93 -3.21 10.56 6.28
CA ASP A 93 -4.38 11.31 5.82
C ASP A 93 -4.56 12.54 6.69
N VAL A 94 -4.65 13.69 6.05
CA VAL A 94 -5.04 14.97 6.66
C VAL A 94 -6.44 15.28 6.18
N ILE A 95 -7.35 15.46 7.12
CA ILE A 95 -8.77 15.63 6.84
C ILE A 95 -9.15 17.04 7.30
N ASP A 96 -9.31 17.94 6.33
CA ASP A 96 -9.83 19.29 6.53
C ASP A 96 -11.15 19.49 5.77
N THR A 97 -11.18 20.35 4.75
CA THR A 97 -12.24 20.42 3.75
C THR A 97 -12.23 19.16 2.86
N PHE A 98 -11.05 18.64 2.54
CA PHE A 98 -10.87 17.44 1.71
C PHE A 98 -9.87 16.49 2.36
N ARG A 99 -9.97 15.18 2.07
CA ARG A 99 -8.97 14.21 2.50
C ARG A 99 -7.76 14.30 1.57
N THR A 100 -6.62 14.72 2.10
CA THR A 100 -5.33 14.64 1.40
C THR A 100 -4.48 13.54 1.99
N ARG A 101 -4.02 12.61 1.16
CA ARG A 101 -3.21 11.46 1.57
C ARG A 101 -1.75 11.66 1.17
N HIS A 102 -0.88 11.55 2.16
CA HIS A 102 0.57 11.67 2.00
C HIS A 102 1.27 10.34 2.23
N LEU A 103 2.32 10.05 1.47
CA LEU A 103 3.24 8.96 1.76
C LEU A 103 4.10 9.31 2.98
N ILE A 104 4.21 8.39 3.93
CA ILE A 104 5.17 8.40 5.04
C ILE A 104 5.95 7.09 5.04
N LEU A 105 7.05 7.00 5.79
CA LEU A 105 7.93 5.83 5.75
C LEU A 105 8.47 5.44 7.11
N ALA A 106 8.47 4.13 7.37
CA ALA A 106 9.16 3.50 8.47
C ALA A 106 10.15 2.45 7.96
N ARG A 107 11.14 2.10 8.77
CA ARG A 107 12.01 0.95 8.57
C ARG A 107 12.33 0.26 9.89
N VAL A 108 12.70 -1.00 9.81
CA VAL A 108 13.20 -1.80 10.93
C VAL A 108 14.29 -2.76 10.41
N PRO A 109 15.33 -3.08 11.19
CA PRO A 109 16.23 -4.18 10.85
C PRO A 109 15.42 -5.46 10.61
N VAL A 110 15.78 -6.24 9.60
CA VAL A 110 14.97 -7.42 9.18
C VAL A 110 14.68 -8.43 10.30
N GLY A 111 15.58 -8.56 11.29
CA GLY A 111 15.43 -9.45 12.44
C GLY A 111 14.69 -8.86 13.65
N SER A 112 14.22 -7.61 13.56
CA SER A 112 13.60 -6.90 14.69
C SER A 112 12.17 -6.44 14.39
N ALA A 113 11.53 -6.96 13.34
CA ALA A 113 10.19 -6.49 12.92
C ALA A 113 9.11 -6.71 13.99
N SER A 114 9.24 -7.74 14.85
CA SER A 114 8.37 -7.98 16.02
C SER A 114 8.62 -7.04 17.20
N GLU A 115 9.68 -6.23 17.18
CA GLU A 115 10.06 -5.35 18.28
C GLU A 115 9.56 -3.93 17.98
N PRO A 116 8.48 -3.43 18.59
CA PRO A 116 7.95 -2.11 18.26
C PRO A 116 8.98 -0.99 18.45
N ASP A 117 9.83 -1.08 19.47
CA ASP A 117 10.83 -0.06 19.79
C ASP A 117 12.04 -0.05 18.83
N ALA A 118 12.17 -1.06 17.95
CA ALA A 118 13.21 -1.11 16.93
C ALA A 118 12.84 -0.31 15.66
N TRP A 119 11.55 -0.02 15.46
CA TRP A 119 11.08 0.72 14.30
C TRP A 119 11.56 2.17 14.30
N ARG A 120 11.97 2.66 13.13
CA ARG A 120 12.39 4.03 12.91
C ARG A 120 11.59 4.65 11.78
N PHE A 121 11.26 5.92 11.92
CA PHE A 121 10.38 6.67 11.05
C PHE A 121 11.16 7.81 10.42
N LEU A 122 11.00 7.98 9.11
CA LEU A 122 11.71 9.02 8.39
C LEU A 122 11.10 10.38 8.72
N ALA A 123 11.88 11.24 9.34
CA ALA A 123 11.49 12.56 9.79
C ALA A 123 12.65 13.54 9.57
N ASP A 124 12.40 14.57 8.77
CA ASP A 124 13.34 15.65 8.44
C ASP A 124 14.67 15.13 7.85
N GLY A 125 14.60 14.07 7.05
CA GLY A 125 15.76 13.42 6.45
C GLY A 125 16.49 12.40 7.34
N GLU A 126 16.05 12.24 8.59
CA GLU A 126 16.65 11.35 9.57
C GLU A 126 15.70 10.24 10.03
N TRP A 127 16.25 9.16 10.58
CA TRP A 127 15.48 8.03 11.11
C TRP A 127 15.26 8.20 12.61
N GLN A 128 14.02 8.49 13.01
CA GLN A 128 13.65 8.81 14.39
C GLN A 128 12.77 7.73 15.02
N ALA A 129 12.70 7.67 16.34
CA ALA A 129 11.87 6.67 17.04
C ALA A 129 10.38 7.03 17.07
N ASP A 130 10.02 8.31 16.98
CA ASP A 130 8.64 8.77 17.10
C ASP A 130 7.90 8.81 15.76
N PHE A 131 6.98 7.87 15.55
CA PHE A 131 6.17 7.80 14.33
C PHE A 131 5.31 9.04 14.06
N ARG A 132 4.97 9.82 15.10
CA ARG A 132 4.18 11.04 14.98
C ARG A 132 4.96 12.16 14.27
N ARG A 133 6.29 12.05 14.21
CA ARG A 133 7.18 13.00 13.53
C ARG A 133 7.44 12.66 12.07
N ALA A 134 6.94 11.52 11.57
CA ALA A 134 7.20 11.09 10.20
C ALA A 134 6.85 12.18 9.18
N SER A 135 7.81 12.49 8.31
CA SER A 135 7.67 13.50 7.25
C SER A 135 6.84 12.96 6.10
N ARG A 136 6.04 13.86 5.52
CA ARG A 136 5.31 13.62 4.27
C ARG A 136 6.29 13.66 3.11
N LEU A 137 6.32 12.61 2.31
CA LEU A 137 7.26 12.48 1.18
C LEU A 137 6.68 13.01 -0.12
N PHE A 138 5.42 12.70 -0.39
CA PHE A 138 4.61 13.28 -1.47
C PHE A 138 3.13 12.99 -1.21
N ASP A 139 2.23 13.58 -2.00
CA ASP A 139 0.79 13.35 -1.95
C ASP A 139 0.19 12.83 -3.27
N GLY A 140 -1.13 12.71 -3.29
CA GLY A 140 -1.89 12.32 -4.46
C GLY A 140 -1.96 10.81 -4.68
N MET A 141 -1.70 10.01 -3.64
CA MET A 141 -1.76 8.55 -3.68
C MET A 141 -3.03 7.98 -3.03
N GLY A 142 -3.32 6.72 -3.35
CA GLY A 142 -4.33 5.90 -2.68
C GLY A 142 -3.86 5.27 -1.36
N SER A 143 -4.76 4.53 -0.71
CA SER A 143 -4.47 3.73 0.49
C SER A 143 -3.61 2.51 0.19
N GLU A 144 -3.54 2.14 -1.09
CA GLU A 144 -2.80 1.01 -1.61
C GLU A 144 -1.74 1.51 -2.60
N ALA A 145 -0.55 0.94 -2.47
CA ALA A 145 0.54 1.14 -3.41
C ALA A 145 1.38 -0.14 -3.51
N ALA A 146 2.34 -0.15 -4.42
CA ALA A 146 3.42 -1.12 -4.43
C ALA A 146 4.74 -0.41 -4.68
N VAL A 147 5.79 -0.82 -3.96
CA VAL A 147 7.15 -0.35 -4.18
C VAL A 147 8.01 -1.51 -4.63
N LEU A 148 8.83 -1.27 -5.65
CA LEU A 148 9.78 -2.25 -6.16
C LEU A 148 11.13 -1.58 -6.47
N HIS A 149 12.19 -2.37 -6.35
CA HIS A 149 13.54 -1.97 -6.75
C HIS A 149 13.84 -2.49 -8.17
N GLN A 150 13.95 -1.57 -9.12
CA GLN A 150 14.40 -1.86 -10.49
C GLN A 150 15.92 -1.94 -10.53
N ARG A 151 16.44 -3.14 -10.26
CA ARG A 151 17.88 -3.37 -10.10
C ARG A 151 18.69 -2.93 -11.32
N ALA A 152 18.23 -3.24 -12.53
CA ALA A 152 18.93 -2.84 -13.77
C ALA A 152 19.06 -1.31 -13.94
N ARG A 153 18.17 -0.53 -13.30
CA ARG A 153 18.18 0.93 -13.37
C ARG A 153 18.71 1.59 -12.09
N GLY A 154 18.93 0.82 -11.02
CA GLY A 154 19.30 1.35 -9.70
C GLY A 154 18.27 2.34 -9.15
N ARG A 155 16.97 2.10 -9.42
CA ARG A 155 15.88 2.99 -9.01
C ARG A 155 14.79 2.25 -8.27
N PHE A 156 14.16 2.95 -7.33
CA PHE A 156 12.92 2.51 -6.70
C PHE A 156 11.75 3.10 -7.45
N VAL A 157 10.69 2.33 -7.62
CA VAL A 157 9.45 2.79 -8.24
C VAL A 157 8.29 2.48 -7.31
N ILE A 158 7.46 3.48 -7.06
CA ILE A 158 6.17 3.33 -6.39
C ILE A 158 5.06 3.47 -7.41
N VAL A 159 4.11 2.54 -7.44
CA VAL A 159 2.92 2.53 -8.30
C VAL A 159 1.68 2.61 -7.45
N TYR A 160 0.73 3.47 -7.84
CA TYR A 160 -0.50 3.75 -7.10
C TYR A 160 -1.60 4.32 -8.00
N THR A 161 -2.85 4.28 -7.54
CA THR A 161 -3.96 5.00 -8.17
C THR A 161 -3.97 6.45 -7.71
N GLU A 162 -4.04 7.40 -8.64
CA GLU A 162 -4.14 8.83 -8.34
C GLU A 162 -5.29 9.10 -7.37
N ASN A 163 -5.01 9.77 -6.25
CA ASN A 163 -5.96 10.13 -5.20
C ASN A 163 -6.80 8.94 -4.66
N GLY A 164 -6.36 7.70 -4.87
CA GLY A 164 -7.03 6.47 -4.45
C GLY A 164 -8.17 5.99 -5.34
N LEU A 165 -8.96 6.90 -5.91
CA LEU A 165 -10.06 6.58 -6.83
C LEU A 165 -9.91 7.44 -8.09
N SER A 166 -9.37 6.85 -9.16
CA SER A 166 -9.13 7.55 -10.42
C SER A 166 -8.94 6.52 -11.53
N GLU A 167 -9.22 6.94 -12.77
CA GLU A 167 -8.82 6.18 -13.95
C GLU A 167 -7.31 6.16 -14.12
N ARG A 168 -6.56 7.06 -13.48
CA ARG A 168 -5.12 7.24 -13.71
C ARG A 168 -4.30 6.38 -12.75
N ILE A 169 -3.45 5.54 -13.34
CA ILE A 169 -2.40 4.82 -12.62
C ILE A 169 -1.12 5.61 -12.77
N LEU A 170 -0.53 5.97 -11.63
CA LEU A 170 0.66 6.80 -11.58
C LEU A 170 1.84 6.01 -11.02
N ALA A 171 3.04 6.48 -11.35
CA ALA A 171 4.27 6.05 -10.74
C ALA A 171 5.15 7.24 -10.37
N ARG A 172 5.95 7.06 -9.33
CA ARG A 172 7.09 7.94 -9.01
C ARG A 172 8.34 7.09 -8.89
N SER A 173 9.50 7.68 -9.19
CA SER A 173 10.79 7.02 -9.05
C SER A 173 11.69 7.73 -8.05
N ALA A 174 12.59 6.99 -7.42
CA ALA A 174 13.56 7.53 -6.46
C ALA A 174 14.92 6.84 -6.60
N PRO A 175 16.04 7.54 -6.31
CA PRO A 175 17.36 6.91 -6.24
C PRO A 175 17.55 6.05 -4.98
N GLN A 176 16.76 6.28 -3.92
CA GLN A 176 16.83 5.54 -2.66
C GLN A 176 15.43 5.11 -2.24
N ALA A 177 15.33 4.07 -1.41
CA ALA A 177 14.05 3.54 -0.94
C ALA A 177 13.18 4.60 -0.22
N TRP A 178 13.80 5.67 0.28
CA TRP A 178 13.13 6.76 0.97
C TRP A 178 12.96 8.05 0.15
N GLY A 179 13.33 8.05 -1.13
CA GLY A 179 13.28 9.24 -1.97
C GLY A 179 14.66 9.86 -2.26
N PRO A 180 14.72 11.13 -2.68
CA PRO A 180 13.56 11.95 -3.03
C PRO A 180 12.76 11.34 -4.19
N TRP A 181 11.44 11.41 -4.12
CA TRP A 181 10.54 10.89 -5.16
C TRP A 181 10.36 11.92 -6.27
N SER A 182 10.36 11.46 -7.51
CA SER A 182 10.09 12.30 -8.69
C SER A 182 8.67 12.86 -8.69
N GLU A 183 8.41 13.81 -9.60
CA GLU A 183 7.06 14.12 -10.05
C GLU A 183 6.32 12.87 -10.57
N PRO A 184 4.98 12.85 -10.50
CA PRO A 184 4.21 11.68 -10.90
C PRO A 184 4.22 11.51 -12.42
N LEU A 185 4.50 10.29 -12.86
CA LEU A 185 4.40 9.85 -14.25
C LEU A 185 3.12 9.02 -14.41
N GLU A 186 2.29 9.35 -15.40
CA GLU A 186 1.16 8.51 -15.76
C GLU A 186 1.63 7.25 -16.49
N LEU A 187 1.33 6.08 -15.93
CA LEU A 187 1.66 4.79 -16.53
C LEU A 187 0.57 4.29 -17.47
N ALA A 188 -0.69 4.45 -17.06
CA ALA A 188 -1.85 3.93 -17.78
C ALA A 188 -3.14 4.63 -17.34
N ARG A 189 -4.19 4.49 -18.16
CA ARG A 189 -5.57 4.84 -17.81
C ARG A 189 -6.46 3.61 -17.85
N CYS A 190 -7.31 3.46 -16.84
CA CYS A 190 -8.30 2.41 -16.70
C CYS A 190 -9.56 2.80 -17.52
N PRO A 191 -9.83 2.17 -18.67
CA PRO A 191 -10.96 2.56 -19.53
C PRO A 191 -12.34 2.33 -18.88
N GLU A 192 -12.42 1.45 -17.88
CA GLU A 192 -13.63 1.13 -17.12
C GLU A 192 -14.33 2.35 -16.54
N ALA A 193 -13.58 3.26 -15.92
CA ALA A 193 -14.13 4.40 -15.19
C ALA A 193 -14.91 5.37 -16.09
N ARG A 194 -14.73 5.29 -17.42
CA ARG A 194 -15.45 6.11 -18.40
C ARG A 194 -16.73 5.47 -18.92
N ARG A 195 -16.95 4.18 -18.63
CA ARG A 195 -18.09 3.44 -19.16
C ARG A 195 -19.38 3.72 -18.41
N ASP A 196 -19.27 4.03 -17.12
CA ASP A 196 -20.39 4.27 -16.22
C ASP A 196 -19.90 5.10 -15.02
N PRO A 197 -20.55 6.22 -14.66
CA PRO A 197 -20.14 7.06 -13.53
C PRO A 197 -20.20 6.37 -12.16
N LEU A 198 -20.88 5.23 -12.03
CA LEU A 198 -20.90 4.43 -10.80
C LEU A 198 -19.65 3.57 -10.64
N LEU A 199 -18.86 3.36 -11.71
CA LEU A 199 -17.66 2.53 -11.66
C LEU A 199 -16.47 3.28 -11.05
N LEU A 200 -15.78 2.58 -10.17
CA LEU A 200 -14.60 3.04 -9.46
C LEU A 200 -13.40 2.19 -9.87
N THR A 201 -12.27 2.83 -10.19
CA THR A 201 -11.00 2.14 -10.42
C THR A 201 -9.98 2.53 -9.36
N TYR A 202 -9.33 1.53 -8.76
CA TYR A 202 -8.51 1.72 -7.56
C TYR A 202 -7.49 0.59 -7.35
N ALA A 203 -6.74 0.70 -6.26
CA ALA A 203 -5.78 -0.29 -5.79
C ALA A 203 -4.73 -0.72 -6.84
N ALA A 204 -4.24 0.23 -7.64
CA ALA A 204 -3.19 -0.07 -8.59
C ALA A 204 -1.90 -0.49 -7.87
N LYS A 205 -1.34 -1.64 -8.25
CA LYS A 205 -0.14 -2.24 -7.67
C LYS A 205 0.73 -2.85 -8.77
N ALA A 206 2.02 -2.58 -8.73
CA ALA A 206 3.00 -3.32 -9.52
C ALA A 206 3.43 -4.61 -8.82
N HIS A 207 3.74 -5.64 -9.60
CA HIS A 207 4.06 -6.98 -9.15
C HIS A 207 5.49 -7.34 -9.52
N ALA A 208 6.42 -7.21 -8.56
CA ALA A 208 7.86 -7.40 -8.82
C ALA A 208 8.18 -8.79 -9.41
N THR A 209 7.52 -9.86 -8.96
CA THR A 209 7.74 -11.22 -9.45
C THR A 209 7.19 -11.48 -10.85
N LEU A 210 6.29 -10.63 -11.34
CA LEU A 210 5.69 -10.72 -12.67
C LEU A 210 6.26 -9.66 -13.64
N SER A 211 7.14 -8.79 -13.15
CA SER A 211 7.77 -7.69 -13.91
C SER A 211 9.17 -8.08 -14.40
N SER A 212 9.62 -7.44 -15.46
CA SER A 212 11.00 -7.49 -15.97
C SER A 212 11.71 -6.15 -15.75
N ASP A 213 12.96 -6.04 -16.19
CA ASP A 213 13.76 -4.81 -16.08
C ASP A 213 13.22 -3.64 -16.92
N ASP A 214 12.43 -3.94 -17.95
CA ASP A 214 11.87 -3.00 -18.92
C ASP A 214 10.33 -2.94 -18.92
N GLU A 215 9.66 -3.82 -18.18
CA GLU A 215 8.21 -3.93 -18.18
C GLU A 215 7.65 -4.21 -16.78
N LEU A 216 6.69 -3.38 -16.35
CA LEU A 216 5.95 -3.59 -15.11
C LEU A 216 4.66 -4.36 -15.38
N ALA A 217 4.45 -5.45 -14.65
CA ALA A 217 3.13 -6.04 -14.50
C ALA A 217 2.38 -5.28 -13.41
N VAL A 218 1.27 -4.64 -13.78
CA VAL A 218 0.45 -3.84 -12.87
C VAL A 218 -0.95 -4.43 -12.82
N SER A 219 -1.51 -4.56 -11.63
CA SER A 219 -2.95 -4.83 -11.46
C SER A 219 -3.68 -3.61 -10.92
N TYR A 220 -4.97 -3.50 -11.22
CA TYR A 220 -5.91 -2.59 -10.56
C TYR A 220 -7.26 -3.29 -10.40
N VAL A 221 -8.15 -2.73 -9.58
CA VAL A 221 -9.49 -3.28 -9.34
C VAL A 221 -10.53 -2.31 -9.87
N VAL A 222 -11.64 -2.87 -10.34
CA VAL A 222 -12.84 -2.15 -10.75
C VAL A 222 -13.96 -2.54 -9.80
N ASN A 223 -14.68 -1.56 -9.26
CA ASN A 223 -15.83 -1.81 -8.41
C ASN A 223 -16.95 -0.82 -8.78
N SER A 224 -18.10 -0.90 -8.12
CA SER A 224 -19.22 0.01 -8.32
C SER A 224 -19.72 0.59 -7.00
N LEU A 225 -20.27 1.79 -7.07
CA LEU A 225 -21.10 2.40 -6.03
C LEU A 225 -22.47 1.70 -5.88
N ASP A 226 -22.91 0.93 -6.88
CA ASP A 226 -24.11 0.08 -6.83
C ASP A 226 -23.74 -1.39 -6.59
N PHE A 227 -24.11 -1.89 -5.41
CA PHE A 227 -23.93 -3.29 -5.04
C PHE A 227 -24.56 -4.26 -6.05
N TRP A 228 -25.74 -3.93 -6.60
CA TRP A 228 -26.43 -4.82 -7.53
C TRP A 228 -25.77 -4.84 -8.90
N GLN A 229 -24.98 -3.83 -9.27
CA GLN A 229 -24.14 -3.89 -10.46
C GLN A 229 -23.04 -4.94 -10.27
N VAL A 230 -22.37 -4.95 -9.11
CA VAL A 230 -21.34 -5.95 -8.77
C VAL A 230 -21.94 -7.35 -8.72
N ALA A 231 -23.13 -7.51 -8.11
CA ALA A 231 -23.79 -8.82 -8.01
C ALA A 231 -24.20 -9.41 -9.37
N ARG A 232 -24.42 -8.57 -10.39
CA ARG A 232 -24.86 -8.98 -11.74
C ARG A 232 -23.72 -9.08 -12.76
N ASP A 233 -22.59 -8.42 -12.52
CA ASP A 233 -21.42 -8.43 -13.39
C ASP A 233 -20.19 -8.97 -12.67
N ALA A 234 -19.91 -10.26 -12.88
CA ALA A 234 -18.75 -10.95 -12.30
C ALA A 234 -17.39 -10.44 -12.81
N SER A 235 -17.36 -9.53 -13.79
CA SER A 235 -16.13 -8.85 -14.23
C SER A 235 -15.76 -7.63 -13.36
N LEU A 236 -16.66 -7.23 -12.46
CA LEU A 236 -16.42 -6.26 -11.40
C LEU A 236 -15.93 -6.97 -10.12
N TYR A 237 -15.29 -6.20 -9.24
CA TYR A 237 -14.66 -6.68 -8.01
C TYR A 237 -13.63 -7.81 -8.24
N TRP A 238 -12.97 -7.76 -9.40
CA TRP A 238 -11.92 -8.67 -9.83
C TRP A 238 -10.70 -7.89 -10.33
N PRO A 239 -9.46 -8.32 -10.02
CA PRO A 239 -8.26 -7.62 -10.48
C PRO A 239 -8.10 -7.74 -12.00
N ARG A 240 -7.73 -6.62 -12.63
CA ARG A 240 -7.33 -6.54 -14.04
C ARG A 240 -5.83 -6.31 -14.11
N PHE A 241 -5.16 -6.96 -15.06
CA PHE A 241 -3.72 -6.85 -15.26
C PHE A 241 -3.40 -6.14 -16.55
N LEU A 242 -2.36 -5.31 -16.51
CA LEU A 242 -1.77 -4.67 -17.68
C LEU A 242 -0.26 -4.72 -17.57
N ARG A 243 0.41 -4.63 -18.72
CA ARG A 243 1.86 -4.53 -18.81
C ARG A 243 2.24 -3.13 -19.28
N VAL A 244 3.13 -2.46 -18.53
CA VAL A 244 3.62 -1.11 -18.85
C VAL A 244 5.09 -1.19 -19.17
N ARG A 245 5.47 -0.85 -20.40
CA ARG A 245 6.88 -0.69 -20.75
C ARG A 245 7.43 0.59 -20.13
N LEU A 246 8.49 0.43 -19.37
CA LEU A 246 9.27 1.50 -18.82
C LEU A 246 10.13 2.07 -19.95
N ARG A 247 9.75 3.21 -20.52
CA ARG A 247 10.62 3.88 -21.48
C ARG A 247 11.95 4.23 -20.82
N SER A 248 13.03 4.09 -21.57
CA SER A 248 14.31 4.69 -21.16
C SER A 248 14.12 6.20 -21.12
N PRO A 249 14.76 6.91 -20.17
CA PRO A 249 14.78 8.37 -20.18
C PRO A 249 15.33 8.92 -21.49
#